data_AF-A0A7J3SL12-F1
#
_entry.id   AF-A0A7J3SL12-F1
#
_cell.length_a   1.000
_cell.length_b   1.000
_cell.length_c   1.000
_cell.angle_alpha   90.00
_cell.angle_beta   90.00
_cell.angle_gamma   90.00
#
_symmetry.space_group_name_H-M   'P 1'
#
loop_
_entity.id
_entity.type
_entity.pdbx_description
1 polymer ?
#
loop_
_entity_poly.entity_id
_entity_poly.type
_entity_poly.pdbx_seq_one_letter_code
_entity_poly.pdbx_strand_id
1 'polypeptide(L)'
;MKATTGISLLIIFFIFAVILASNPSNSQEEVQDPFPEVLAKLTYLNSMGVNVTSLVDDLNEALMLYQKGNISQAMSILNEVNATASSLLSRADETHFRQLFEKYTEAALLLSIPLIIYVALPRAYAYFWYNSRKNWRVKKK
;
A
#
# COMPACT_ATOMS: atom_id res chain seq x y z
N MET A 1 -13.64 -34.80 -11.92
CA MET A 1 -12.30 -34.34 -11.49
C MET A 1 -12.20 -32.82 -11.63
N LYS A 2 -12.57 -32.06 -10.59
CA LYS A 2 -12.47 -30.58 -10.58
C LYS A 2 -11.76 -30.03 -9.32
N ALA A 3 -11.39 -30.90 -8.39
CA ALA A 3 -10.76 -30.52 -7.12
C ALA A 3 -9.22 -30.33 -7.21
N THR A 4 -8.59 -30.82 -8.29
CA THR A 4 -7.13 -30.77 -8.46
C THR A 4 -6.63 -29.38 -8.85
N THR A 5 -7.45 -28.56 -9.52
CA THR A 5 -7.08 -27.19 -9.91
C THR A 5 -7.06 -26.23 -8.73
N GLY A 6 -7.98 -26.39 -7.77
CA GLY A 6 -8.03 -25.57 -6.56
C GLY A 6 -6.84 -25.79 -5.63
N ILE A 7 -6.41 -27.05 -5.48
CA ILE A 7 -5.23 -27.41 -4.69
C ILE A 7 -3.95 -26.86 -5.33
N SER A 8 -3.87 -26.90 -6.68
CA SER A 8 -2.71 -26.38 -7.41
C SER A 8 -2.55 -24.85 -7.28
N LEU A 9 -3.67 -24.10 -7.28
CA LEU A 9 -3.66 -22.65 -7.03
C LEU A 9 -3.21 -22.29 -5.60
N LEU A 10 -3.64 -23.06 -4.60
CA LEU A 10 -3.23 -22.84 -3.21
C LEU A 10 -1.74 -23.10 -3.00
N ILE A 11 -1.19 -24.12 -3.67
CA ILE A 11 0.25 -24.43 -3.61
C ILE A 11 1.06 -23.29 -4.26
N ILE A 12 0.62 -22.76 -5.39
CA ILE A 12 1.29 -21.64 -6.07
C ILE A 12 1.27 -20.39 -5.18
N PHE A 13 0.14 -20.08 -4.54
CA PHE A 13 0.03 -18.95 -3.61
C PHE A 13 0.96 -19.12 -2.41
N PHE A 14 1.06 -20.32 -1.86
CA PHE A 14 1.93 -20.62 -0.72
C PHE A 14 3.41 -20.49 -1.09
N ILE A 15 3.82 -20.98 -2.27
CA ILE A 15 5.20 -20.83 -2.76
C ILE A 15 5.54 -19.35 -2.98
N PHE A 16 4.62 -18.58 -3.55
CA PHE A 16 4.81 -17.14 -3.75
C PHE A 16 4.98 -16.37 -2.43
N ALA A 17 4.19 -16.71 -1.41
CA ALA A 17 4.31 -16.11 -0.07
C ALA A 17 5.64 -16.46 0.61
N VAL A 18 6.14 -17.69 0.45
CA VAL A 18 7.43 -18.11 0.99
C VAL A 18 8.59 -17.38 0.31
N ILE A 19 8.52 -17.16 -1.01
CA ILE A 19 9.54 -16.41 -1.76
C ILE A 19 9.58 -14.94 -1.30
N LEU A 20 8.42 -14.31 -1.07
CA LEU A 20 8.35 -12.95 -0.50
C LEU A 20 8.92 -12.87 0.92
N ALA A 21 8.74 -13.92 1.74
CA ALA A 21 9.22 -13.96 3.11
C ALA A 21 10.72 -14.31 3.24
N SER A 22 11.35 -14.86 2.20
CA SER A 22 12.73 -15.36 2.24
C SER A 22 13.75 -14.42 1.59
N ASN A 23 13.46 -13.12 1.52
CA ASN A 23 14.48 -12.12 1.23
C ASN A 23 15.54 -12.15 2.35
N PRO A 24 16.78 -12.60 2.08
CA PRO A 24 17.81 -12.60 3.10
C PRO A 24 18.26 -11.15 3.30
N SER A 25 17.88 -10.55 4.43
CA SER A 25 18.53 -9.34 4.92
C SER A 25 19.96 -9.70 5.31
N ASN A 26 20.88 -9.61 4.35
CA ASN A 26 22.32 -9.70 4.58
C ASN A 26 22.74 -8.51 5.45
N SER A 27 22.72 -8.68 6.77
CA SER A 27 23.25 -7.74 7.74
C SER A 27 24.73 -8.07 7.98
N GLN A 28 25.60 -7.57 7.09
CA GLN A 28 26.98 -7.32 7.48
C GLN A 28 27.00 -6.02 8.29
N GLU A 29 27.48 -6.08 9.54
CA GLU A 29 27.87 -4.94 10.35
C GLU A 29 29.11 -4.28 9.72
N GLU A 30 28.92 -3.61 8.59
CA GLU A 30 29.85 -2.59 8.12
C GLU A 30 29.49 -1.31 8.88
N VAL A 31 30.49 -0.50 9.27
CA VAL A 31 30.29 0.81 9.92
C VAL A 31 29.34 1.60 9.03
N GLN A 32 28.05 1.58 9.36
CA GLN A 32 27.01 2.03 8.46
C GLN A 32 27.15 3.53 8.36
N ASP A 33 27.58 3.97 7.19
CA ASP A 33 27.43 5.34 6.77
C ASP A 33 25.96 5.73 7.03
N PRO A 34 25.67 6.69 7.93
CA PRO A 34 24.30 7.04 8.29
C PRO A 34 23.60 7.83 7.17
N PHE A 35 24.34 8.31 6.16
CA PHE A 35 23.80 9.10 5.06
C PHE A 35 22.89 8.30 4.10
N PRO A 36 23.28 7.09 3.62
CA PRO A 36 22.41 6.23 2.82
C PRO A 36 21.03 5.95 3.42
N GLU A 37 20.93 5.72 4.73
CA GLU A 37 19.64 5.44 5.38
C GLU A 37 18.72 6.66 5.32
N VAL A 38 19.25 7.85 5.63
CA VAL A 38 18.50 9.11 5.58
C VAL A 38 18.11 9.45 4.14
N LEU A 39 19.01 9.23 3.17
CA LEU A 39 18.72 9.43 1.75
C LEU A 39 17.59 8.50 1.26
N ALA A 40 17.58 7.23 1.69
CA ALA A 40 16.52 6.28 1.35
C ALA A 40 15.16 6.76 1.89
N LYS A 41 15.11 7.27 3.13
CA LYS A 41 13.90 7.86 3.72
C LYS A 41 13.40 9.06 2.93
N LEU A 42 14.29 10.00 2.57
CA LEU A 42 13.91 11.17 1.77
C LEU A 42 13.41 10.78 0.37
N THR A 43 14.02 9.77 -0.25
CA THR A 43 13.58 9.24 -1.56
C THR A 43 12.17 8.64 -1.47
N TYR A 44 11.87 7.91 -0.40
CA TYR A 44 10.54 7.38 -0.16
C TYR A 44 9.50 8.48 0.13
N LEU A 45 9.85 9.49 0.91
CA LEU A 45 8.98 10.68 1.10
C LEU A 45 8.67 11.39 -0.22
N ASN A 46 9.68 11.54 -1.09
CA ASN A 46 9.49 12.13 -2.41
C ASN A 46 8.58 11.27 -3.31
N SER A 47 8.68 9.95 -3.25
CA SER A 47 7.80 9.05 -4.03
C SER A 47 6.34 9.11 -3.56
N MET A 48 6.12 9.46 -2.28
CA MET A 48 4.80 9.78 -1.73
C MET A 48 4.31 11.20 -2.07
N GLY A 49 5.10 11.98 -2.82
CA GLY A 49 4.75 13.35 -3.23
C GLY A 49 4.98 14.42 -2.15
N VAL A 50 5.73 14.09 -1.09
CA VAL A 50 6.16 15.07 -0.08
C VAL A 50 7.34 15.87 -0.63
N ASN A 51 7.28 17.19 -0.54
CA ASN A 51 8.41 18.04 -0.91
C ASN A 51 9.55 17.87 0.11
N VAL A 52 10.68 17.33 -0.36
CA VAL A 52 11.88 17.09 0.45
C VAL A 52 13.08 17.92 0.01
N THR A 53 12.91 18.91 -0.90
CA THR A 53 14.03 19.65 -1.49
C THR A 53 14.95 20.27 -0.43
N SER A 54 14.37 20.95 0.58
CA SER A 54 15.17 21.56 1.65
C SER A 54 15.94 20.52 2.48
N LEU A 55 15.32 19.37 2.75
CA LEU A 55 15.95 18.28 3.51
C LEU A 55 17.10 17.61 2.74
N VAL A 56 17.01 17.58 1.41
CA VAL A 56 18.09 17.08 0.55
C VAL A 56 19.25 18.07 0.52
N ASP A 57 18.97 19.37 0.48
CA ASP A 57 19.99 20.41 0.55
C ASP A 57 20.75 20.35 1.90
N ASP A 58 20.02 20.21 3.01
CA ASP A 58 20.58 20.07 4.36
C ASP A 58 21.41 18.77 4.50
N LEU A 59 20.94 17.66 3.91
CA LEU A 59 21.68 16.40 3.87
C LEU A 59 23.00 16.54 3.09
N ASN A 60 22.97 17.28 1.98
CA ASN A 60 24.16 17.54 1.17
C ASN A 60 25.15 18.46 1.92
N GLU A 61 24.66 19.45 2.66
CA GLU A 61 25.51 20.26 3.54
C GLU A 61 26.17 19.42 4.63
N ALA A 62 25.40 18.54 5.28
CA ALA A 62 25.93 17.61 6.28
C ALA A 62 27.03 16.71 5.68
N LEU A 63 26.85 16.21 4.45
CA LEU A 63 27.83 15.37 3.77
C LEU A 63 29.11 16.16 3.47
N MET A 64 28.98 17.40 3.00
CA MET A 64 30.12 18.28 2.77
C MET A 64 30.89 18.58 4.06
N LEU A 65 30.21 18.82 5.18
CA LEU A 65 30.85 19.04 6.49
C LEU A 65 31.57 17.78 6.98
N TYR A 66 30.98 16.61 6.75
CA TYR A 66 31.57 15.32 7.08
C TYR A 66 32.87 15.10 6.30
N GLN A 67 32.85 15.33 4.99
CA GLN A 67 34.03 15.23 4.12
C GLN A 67 35.14 16.23 4.49
N LYS A 68 34.78 17.41 5.03
CA LYS A 68 35.73 18.41 5.54
C LYS A 68 36.28 18.06 6.93
N GLY A 69 35.89 16.94 7.52
CA GLY A 69 36.33 16.50 8.84
C GLY A 69 35.59 17.14 10.01
N ASN A 70 34.54 17.94 9.74
CA ASN A 70 33.71 18.56 10.77
C ASN A 70 32.56 17.62 11.17
N ILE A 71 32.93 16.48 11.76
CA ILE A 71 32.02 15.36 12.01
C ILE A 71 30.89 15.75 12.97
N SER A 72 31.19 16.54 14.01
CA SER A 72 30.18 16.92 15.02
C SER A 72 29.05 17.77 14.43
N GLN A 73 29.37 18.75 13.59
CA GLN A 73 28.34 19.58 12.95
C GLN A 73 27.59 18.79 11.88
N ALA A 74 28.29 17.97 11.08
CA ALA A 74 27.67 17.09 10.11
C ALA A 74 26.63 16.15 10.75
N MET A 75 26.99 15.49 11.86
CA MET A 75 26.09 14.60 12.57
C MET A 75 24.90 15.35 13.21
N SER A 76 25.10 16.59 13.65
CA SER A 76 24.00 17.42 14.16
C SER A 76 22.95 17.68 13.08
N ILE A 77 23.38 18.15 11.90
CA ILE A 77 22.49 18.43 10.78
C ILE A 77 21.83 17.13 10.31
N LEU A 78 22.60 16.04 10.19
CA LEU A 78 22.08 14.74 9.78
C LEU A 78 20.98 14.23 10.72
N ASN A 79 21.18 14.38 12.04
CA ASN A 79 20.17 14.00 13.02
C ASN A 79 18.90 14.84 12.93
N GLU A 80 19.03 16.14 12.67
CA GLU A 80 17.89 17.05 12.45
C GLU A 80 17.10 16.68 11.19
N VAL A 81 17.80 16.42 10.09
CA VAL A 81 17.20 15.94 8.83
C VAL A 81 16.48 14.60 9.07
N ASN A 82 17.12 13.65 9.75
CA ASN A 82 16.52 12.34 10.04
C ASN A 82 15.29 12.45 10.95
N ALA A 83 15.33 13.30 11.98
CA ALA A 83 14.19 13.55 12.86
C ALA A 83 13.01 14.18 12.10
N THR A 84 13.30 15.19 11.26
CA THR A 84 12.29 15.85 10.44
C THR A 84 11.71 14.89 9.41
N ALA A 85 12.54 14.14 8.70
CA ALA A 85 12.10 13.10 7.77
C ALA A 85 11.23 12.04 8.46
N SER A 86 11.60 11.59 9.66
CA SER A 86 10.81 10.61 10.43
C SER A 86 9.43 11.17 10.83
N SER A 87 9.37 12.45 11.20
CA SER A 87 8.10 13.13 11.51
C SER A 87 7.20 13.31 10.28
N LEU A 88 7.80 13.57 9.12
CA LEU A 88 7.08 13.64 7.84
C LEU A 88 6.60 12.26 7.42
N LEU A 89 7.40 11.22 7.64
CA LEU A 89 7.07 9.84 7.33
C LEU A 89 5.85 9.39 8.14
N SER A 90 5.83 9.66 9.45
CA SER A 90 4.70 9.29 10.30
C SER A 90 3.40 9.97 9.89
N ARG A 91 3.47 11.20 9.37
CA ARG A 91 2.32 11.92 8.81
C ARG A 91 1.94 11.40 7.42
N ALA A 92 2.94 11.09 6.60
CA ALA A 92 2.75 10.61 5.23
C ALA A 92 2.12 9.21 5.21
N ASP A 93 2.52 8.31 6.10
CA ASP A 93 1.97 6.94 6.19
C ASP A 93 0.46 6.93 6.45
N GLU A 94 -0.05 7.83 7.29
CA GLU A 94 -1.49 7.98 7.53
C GLU A 94 -2.23 8.44 6.26
N THR A 95 -1.65 9.40 5.53
CA THR A 95 -2.23 9.91 4.29
C THR A 95 -2.13 8.91 3.12
N HIS A 96 -1.04 8.17 3.03
CA HIS A 96 -0.80 7.18 1.98
C HIS A 96 -1.69 5.94 2.17
N PHE A 97 -1.89 5.50 3.41
CA PHE A 97 -2.84 4.42 3.71
C PHE A 97 -4.25 4.80 3.24
N ARG A 98 -4.67 6.05 3.47
CA ARG A 98 -5.97 6.53 3.02
C ARG A 98 -6.11 6.53 1.50
N GLN A 99 -5.09 7.00 0.78
CA GLN A 99 -5.10 6.99 -0.69
C GLN A 99 -5.09 5.56 -1.27
N LEU A 100 -4.32 4.65 -0.67
CA LEU A 100 -4.36 3.24 -1.04
C LEU A 100 -5.73 2.65 -0.76
N PHE A 101 -6.28 2.89 0.43
CA PHE A 101 -7.58 2.39 0.84
C PHE A 101 -8.68 2.85 -0.12
N GLU A 102 -8.67 4.12 -0.53
CA GLU A 102 -9.61 4.67 -1.51
C GLU A 102 -9.49 3.94 -2.86
N LYS A 103 -8.27 3.83 -3.41
CA LYS A 103 -8.03 3.15 -4.70
C LYS A 103 -8.41 1.67 -4.68
N TYR A 104 -8.04 0.95 -3.63
CA TYR A 104 -8.37 -0.47 -3.49
C TYR A 104 -9.85 -0.69 -3.23
N THR A 105 -10.51 0.22 -2.50
CA THR A 105 -11.96 0.17 -2.28
C THR A 105 -12.71 0.39 -3.59
N GLU A 106 -12.28 1.35 -4.41
CA GLU A 106 -12.87 1.57 -5.74
C GLU A 106 -12.74 0.34 -6.63
N ALA A 107 -11.54 -0.26 -6.69
CA ALA A 107 -11.31 -1.50 -7.44
C ALA A 107 -12.15 -2.67 -6.91
N ALA A 108 -12.24 -2.83 -5.58
CA ALA A 108 -13.05 -3.86 -4.94
C ALA A 108 -14.54 -3.69 -5.23
N LEU A 109 -15.04 -2.44 -5.24
CA LEU A 109 -16.42 -2.13 -5.60
C LEU A 109 -16.70 -2.55 -7.05
N LEU A 110 -15.84 -2.18 -8.00
CA LEU A 110 -16.00 -2.57 -9.40
C LEU A 110 -16.02 -4.09 -9.60
N LEU A 111 -15.10 -4.80 -8.93
CA LEU A 111 -15.05 -6.27 -8.97
C LEU A 111 -16.27 -6.92 -8.29
N SER A 112 -16.87 -6.25 -7.31
CA SER A 112 -18.05 -6.76 -6.60
C SER A 112 -19.34 -6.68 -7.43
N ILE A 113 -19.43 -5.77 -8.41
CA ILE A 113 -20.63 -5.56 -9.25
C ILE A 113 -21.14 -6.87 -9.86
N PRO A 114 -20.35 -7.65 -10.63
CA PRO A 114 -20.85 -8.89 -11.23
C PRO A 114 -21.29 -9.92 -10.19
N LEU A 115 -20.61 -9.99 -9.04
CA LEU A 115 -20.95 -10.90 -7.94
C LEU A 115 -22.31 -10.53 -7.30
N ILE A 116 -22.49 -9.24 -7.01
CA ILE A 116 -23.72 -8.69 -6.45
C ILE A 116 -24.87 -8.91 -7.43
N ILE A 117 -24.67 -8.59 -8.71
CA ILE A 117 -25.67 -8.81 -9.75
C ILE A 117 -26.07 -10.28 -9.80
N TYR A 118 -25.12 -11.21 -9.83
CA TYR A 118 -25.41 -12.65 -9.90
C TYR A 118 -26.28 -13.15 -8.74
N VAL A 119 -26.08 -12.63 -7.52
CA VAL A 119 -26.84 -13.04 -6.33
C VAL A 119 -28.15 -12.27 -6.18
N ALA A 120 -28.15 -10.97 -6.48
CA ALA A 120 -29.27 -10.07 -6.24
C ALA A 120 -30.33 -10.13 -7.34
N LEU A 121 -29.94 -10.26 -8.63
CA LEU A 121 -30.89 -10.29 -9.75
C LEU A 121 -31.93 -11.41 -9.62
N PRO A 122 -31.57 -12.67 -9.32
CA PRO A 122 -32.55 -13.75 -9.23
C PRO A 122 -33.61 -13.48 -8.15
N ARG A 123 -33.18 -12.92 -7.01
CA ARG A 123 -34.07 -12.58 -5.90
C ARG A 123 -34.96 -11.38 -6.23
N ALA A 124 -34.38 -10.34 -6.83
CA ALA A 124 -35.11 -9.15 -7.26
C ALA A 124 -36.16 -9.50 -8.34
N TYR A 125 -35.78 -10.34 -9.31
CA TYR A 125 -36.68 -10.85 -10.34
C TYR A 125 -37.85 -11.65 -9.73
N ALA A 126 -37.55 -12.60 -8.83
CA ALA A 126 -38.58 -13.39 -8.17
C ALA A 126 -39.56 -12.51 -7.36
N TYR A 127 -39.04 -11.52 -6.64
CA TYR A 127 -39.84 -10.57 -5.89
C TYR A 127 -40.75 -9.73 -6.82
N PHE A 128 -40.18 -9.18 -7.90
CA PHE A 128 -40.93 -8.37 -8.86
C PHE A 128 -42.00 -9.19 -9.59
N TRP A 129 -41.66 -10.42 -9.97
CA TRP A 129 -42.59 -11.38 -10.56
C TRP A 129 -43.77 -11.69 -9.63
N TYR A 130 -43.46 -12.02 -8.37
CA TYR A 130 -44.48 -12.32 -7.37
C TYR A 130 -45.42 -11.13 -7.12
N ASN A 131 -44.85 -9.93 -7.00
CA ASN A 131 -45.63 -8.71 -6.78
C ASN A 131 -46.52 -8.37 -7.99
N SER A 132 -46.01 -8.56 -9.21
CA SER A 132 -46.78 -8.34 -10.45
C SER A 132 -47.96 -9.31 -10.60
N ARG A 133 -47.75 -10.59 -10.25
CA ARG A 133 -48.79 -11.64 -10.29
C ARG A 133 -49.91 -11.43 -9.27
N LYS A 134 -49.64 -10.76 -8.15
CA LYS A 134 -50.61 -10.56 -7.05
C LYS A 134 -51.85 -9.75 -7.49
N ASN A 135 -51.73 -8.92 -8.53
CA ASN A 135 -52.81 -8.09 -9.06
C ASN A 135 -53.55 -8.71 -10.26
N TRP A 136 -53.17 -9.91 -10.71
CA TRP A 136 -53.89 -10.60 -11.78
C TRP A 136 -55.18 -11.23 -11.25
N ARG A 137 -56.27 -10.44 -11.27
CA ARG A 137 -57.64 -10.94 -11.09
C ARG A 137 -58.02 -11.77 -12.32
N VAL A 138 -57.88 -13.09 -12.21
CA VAL A 138 -58.40 -14.03 -13.21
C VAL A 138 -59.93 -13.94 -13.19
N LYS A 139 -60.53 -13.38 -14.25
CA LYS A 139 -61.97 -13.54 -14.50
C LYS A 139 -62.23 -15.03 -14.70
N LYS A 140 -62.90 -15.68 -13.75
CA LYS A 140 -63.46 -17.01 -13.96
C LYS A 140 -64.57 -16.90 -15.01
N LYS A 141 -64.52 -17.79 -16.00
CA LYS A 141 -65.54 -17.96 -17.03
C LYS A 141 -66.64 -18.86 -16.50
#